data_AF-X0XI44-F1
#
_entry.id   AF-X0XI44-F1
#
_cell.length_a   1.000
_cell.length_b   1.000
_cell.length_c   1.000
_cell.angle_alpha   90.00
_cell.angle_beta   90.00
_cell.angle_gamma   90.00
#
_symmetry.space_group_name_H-M   'P 1'
#
loop_
_entity.id
_entity.type
_entity.pdbx_description
1 polymer ?
#
loop_
_entity_poly.entity_id
_entity_poly.type
_entity_poly.pdbx_seq_one_letter_code
_entity_poly.pdbx_strand_id
1 'polypeptide(L)'
;MLIRIGTRASQLSLAQSKWVIDRISAKYPGIRVDLVKIKTKGDRIIDRPLSTIGGKGLFVKEIEEALARNEIDIAVHSLKDVPAELPDNLYIGII
;
A
#
# COMPACT_ATOMS: atom_id res chain seq x y z
N MET A 1 10.28 15.84 -9.98
CA MET A 1 9.27 15.56 -8.93
C MET A 1 9.55 14.18 -8.33
N LEU A 2 9.28 13.94 -7.05
CA LEU A 2 9.43 12.64 -6.39
C LEU A 2 8.05 12.15 -5.94
N ILE A 3 7.75 10.87 -6.16
CA ILE A 3 6.56 10.19 -5.65
C ILE A 3 7.01 9.02 -4.76
N ARG A 4 6.50 8.94 -3.54
CA ARG A 4 6.74 7.86 -2.59
C ARG A 4 5.57 6.90 -2.61
N ILE A 5 5.82 5.66 -3.07
CA ILE A 5 4.81 4.61 -3.14
C ILE A 5 4.94 3.71 -1.92
N GLY A 6 3.91 3.68 -1.08
CA GLY A 6 3.76 2.72 0.00
C GLY A 6 3.32 1.35 -0.49
N THR A 7 3.96 0.30 0.01
CA THR A 7 3.56 -1.08 -0.26
C THR A 7 3.95 -2.03 0.86
N ARG A 8 3.27 -3.19 0.94
CA ARG A 8 3.71 -4.29 1.80
C ARG A 8 5.00 -4.92 1.27
N ALA A 9 5.76 -5.55 2.16
CA ALA A 9 7.03 -6.21 1.82
C ALA A 9 6.86 -7.60 1.16
N SER A 10 5.63 -8.09 0.99
CA SER A 10 5.39 -9.38 0.34
C SER A 10 5.84 -9.36 -1.12
N GLN A 11 6.29 -10.50 -1.65
CA GLN A 11 6.78 -10.59 -3.04
C GLN A 11 5.72 -10.11 -4.06
N LEU A 12 4.45 -10.48 -3.85
CA LEU A 12 3.37 -10.05 -4.73
C LEU A 12 3.12 -8.53 -4.64
N SER A 13 3.13 -7.96 -3.44
CA SER A 13 2.95 -6.51 -3.24
C SER A 13 4.08 -5.70 -3.89
N LEU A 14 5.32 -6.19 -3.78
CA LEU A 14 6.47 -5.58 -4.46
C LEU A 14 6.35 -5.68 -5.98
N ALA A 15 5.91 -6.82 -6.51
CA ALA A 15 5.69 -6.99 -7.94
C ALA A 15 4.60 -6.07 -8.49
N GLN A 16 3.47 -5.95 -7.79
CA GLN A 16 2.39 -5.02 -8.14
C GLN A 16 2.86 -3.56 -8.14
N SER A 17 3.63 -3.18 -7.11
CA SER A 17 4.14 -1.81 -7.00
C SER A 17 5.16 -1.50 -8.09
N LYS A 18 6.05 -2.45 -8.41
CA LYS A 18 7.00 -2.30 -9.52
C LYS A 18 6.27 -2.14 -10.86
N TRP A 19 5.21 -2.91 -11.10
CA TRP A 19 4.39 -2.77 -12.31
C TRP A 19 3.75 -1.38 -12.46
N VAL A 20 3.39 -0.74 -11.35
CA VAL A 20 2.92 0.66 -11.33
C VAL A 20 4.08 1.63 -11.60
N ILE A 21 5.23 1.43 -10.94
CA ILE A 21 6.45 2.24 -11.13
C ILE A 21 6.89 2.24 -12.60
N ASP A 22 6.89 1.08 -13.26
CA ASP A 22 7.30 0.94 -14.65
C ASP A 22 6.41 1.77 -15.59
N ARG A 23 5.10 1.84 -15.31
CA ARG A 23 4.14 2.67 -16.06
C ARG A 23 4.35 4.16 -15.83
N ILE A 24 4.55 4.57 -14.58
CA ILE A 24 4.85 5.97 -14.24
C ILE A 24 6.13 6.40 -14.95
N SER A 25 7.18 5.58 -14.87
CA SER A 25 8.49 5.88 -15.46
C SER A 25 8.42 5.96 -16.99
N ALA A 26 7.67 5.05 -17.63
CA ALA A 26 7.51 5.05 -19.09
C ALA A 26 6.72 6.27 -19.59
N LYS A 27 5.66 6.68 -18.87
CA LYS A 27 4.81 7.80 -19.28
C LYS A 27 5.39 9.16 -18.87
N TYR A 28 6.13 9.21 -17.77
CA TYR A 28 6.65 10.44 -17.16
C TYR A 28 8.14 10.29 -16.76
N PRO A 29 9.08 10.34 -17.72
CA PRO A 29 10.50 10.08 -17.47
C PRO A 29 11.18 11.04 -16.45
N GLY A 30 10.59 12.23 -16.22
CA GLY A 30 11.10 13.21 -15.24
C GLY A 30 10.60 13.01 -13.81
N ILE A 31 9.75 12.00 -13.55
CA ILE A 31 9.27 11.65 -12.22
C ILE A 31 10.17 10.56 -11.64
N ARG A 32 10.75 10.82 -10.47
CA ARG A 32 11.42 9.80 -9.67
C ARG A 32 10.39 9.14 -8.76
N VAL A 33 10.54 7.84 -8.54
CA VAL A 33 9.65 7.07 -7.67
C VAL A 33 10.46 6.31 -6.65
N ASP A 34 10.13 6.51 -5.36
CA ASP A 34 10.71 5.78 -4.25
C ASP A 34 9.70 4.77 -3.71
N LEU A 35 10.14 3.54 -3.49
CA LEU A 35 9.30 2.48 -2.94
C LEU A 35 9.52 2.38 -1.43
N VAL A 36 8.48 2.69 -0.66
CA VAL A 36 8.48 2.64 0.80
C VAL A 36 7.80 1.34 1.25
N LYS A 37 8.58 0.42 1.82
CA LYS A 37 8.07 -0.85 2.34
C LYS A 37 7.51 -0.63 3.75
N ILE A 38 6.24 -0.99 3.94
CA ILE A 38 5.52 -0.81 5.20
C ILE A 38 5.16 -2.20 5.73
N LYS A 39 5.52 -2.45 7.01
CA LYS A 39 5.24 -3.71 7.69
C LYS A 39 3.96 -3.60 8.50
N THR A 40 2.92 -4.29 8.02
CA THR A 40 1.58 -4.21 8.62
C THR A 40 1.42 -5.18 9.79
N LYS A 41 0.36 -5.02 10.59
CA LYS A 41 0.01 -5.98 11.64
C LYS A 41 -0.20 -7.39 11.06
N GLY A 42 -0.86 -7.50 9.92
CA GLY A 42 -1.09 -8.77 9.23
C GLY A 42 0.21 -9.46 8.79
N ASP A 43 1.28 -8.70 8.48
CA ASP A 43 2.59 -9.28 8.17
C ASP A 43 3.33 -9.82 9.39
N ARG A 44 2.97 -9.37 10.59
CA ARG A 44 3.60 -9.83 11.85
C ARG A 44 2.97 -11.11 12.38
N ILE A 45 1.75 -11.43 11.94
CA ILE A 45 0.99 -12.55 12.45
C ILE A 45 1.12 -13.72 11.47
N ILE A 46 1.91 -14.71 11.88
CA ILE A 46 2.20 -15.92 11.08
C ILE A 46 1.81 -17.22 11.81
N ASP A 47 1.42 -17.13 13.09
CA ASP A 47 1.27 -18.26 14.01
C ASP A 47 -0.20 -18.68 14.22
N ARG A 48 -1.17 -17.94 13.69
CA ARG A 48 -2.60 -18.21 13.86
C ARG A 48 -3.42 -17.70 12.66
N PRO A 49 -4.57 -18.31 12.34
CA PRO A 49 -5.41 -17.88 11.22
C PRO A 49 -5.92 -16.44 11.42
N LEU A 50 -5.82 -15.60 10.39
CA LEU A 50 -6.24 -14.19 10.44
C LEU A 50 -7.71 -14.01 10.85
N SER A 51 -8.58 -14.97 10.50
CA SER A 51 -10.00 -14.98 10.87
C SER A 51 -10.24 -14.98 12.38
N THR A 52 -9.29 -15.50 13.17
CA THR A 52 -9.42 -15.63 14.63
C THR A 52 -9.07 -14.36 15.40
N ILE A 53 -8.43 -13.39 14.74
CA ILE A 53 -7.82 -12.23 15.40
C ILE A 53 -8.82 -11.08 15.52
N GLY A 54 -9.82 -11.04 14.63
CA GLY A 54 -10.67 -9.88 14.46
C GLY A 54 -9.86 -8.65 14.01
N GLY A 55 -10.54 -7.69 13.40
CA GLY A 55 -9.95 -6.42 12.99
C GLY A 55 -10.06 -6.18 11.50
N LYS A 56 -10.85 -5.16 11.15
CA LYS A 56 -10.82 -4.55 9.82
C LYS A 56 -9.41 -4.00 9.57
N GLY A 57 -8.91 -4.18 8.37
CA GLY A 57 -7.72 -3.48 7.89
C GLY A 57 -6.35 -4.00 8.38
N LEU A 58 -6.22 -5.29 8.71
CA LEU A 58 -4.94 -5.89 9.17
C LEU A 58 -3.75 -5.65 8.22
N PHE A 59 -4.00 -5.42 6.94
CA PHE A 59 -2.98 -5.20 5.91
C PHE A 59 -2.92 -3.77 5.36
N VAL A 60 -3.78 -2.87 5.84
CA VAL A 60 -3.90 -1.51 5.30
C VAL A 60 -3.67 -0.44 6.34
N LYS A 61 -3.97 -0.68 7.62
CA LYS A 61 -3.93 0.35 8.66
C LYS A 61 -2.62 1.13 8.71
N GLU A 62 -1.48 0.45 8.77
CA GLU A 62 -0.17 1.13 8.81
C GLU A 62 0.15 1.91 7.53
N ILE A 63 -0.44 1.52 6.40
CA ILE A 63 -0.28 2.21 5.12
C ILE A 63 -1.18 3.45 5.06
N GLU A 64 -2.41 3.36 5.55
CA GLU A 64 -3.33 4.49 5.72
C GLU A 64 -2.74 5.54 6.67
N GLU A 65 -2.12 5.10 7.78
CA GLU A 65 -1.41 5.99 8.71
C GLU A 65 -0.22 6.68 8.04
N ALA A 66 0.54 5.97 7.21
CA ALA A 66 1.66 6.55 6.45
C ALA A 66 1.18 7.59 5.41
N LEU A 67 0.05 7.34 4.74
CA LEU A 67 -0.60 8.33 3.86
C LEU A 67 -1.03 9.57 4.67
N ALA A 68 -1.74 9.37 5.78
CA ALA A 68 -2.23 10.47 6.62
C ALA A 68 -1.08 11.32 7.21
N ARG A 69 0.09 10.72 7.45
CA ARG A 69 1.30 11.41 7.92
C ARG A 69 2.16 12.01 6.80
N ASN A 70 1.74 11.90 5.54
CA ASN A 70 2.52 12.30 4.37
C ASN A 70 3.90 11.63 4.31
N GLU A 71 4.05 10.42 4.84
CA GLU A 71 5.28 9.61 4.73
C GLU A 71 5.37 8.95 3.35
N ILE A 72 4.21 8.68 2.75
CA ILE A 72 4.03 8.22 1.37
C ILE A 72 2.99 9.09 0.67
N ASP A 73 3.06 9.16 -0.67
CA ASP A 73 2.18 9.99 -1.48
C ASP A 73 1.02 9.17 -2.06
N ILE A 74 1.28 7.90 -2.41
CA ILE A 74 0.26 6.92 -2.84
C ILE A 74 0.57 5.54 -2.27
N ALA A 75 -0.43 4.66 -2.22
CA ALA A 75 -0.27 3.26 -1.86
C ALA A 75 -0.72 2.34 -3.00
N VAL A 76 -0.06 1.19 -3.15
CA VAL A 76 -0.45 0.13 -4.10
C VAL A 76 -0.91 -1.10 -3.33
N HIS A 77 -2.12 -1.55 -3.61
CA HIS A 77 -2.75 -2.70 -2.96
C HIS A 77 -3.37 -3.67 -3.97
N SER A 78 -3.50 -4.92 -3.55
CA SER A 78 -4.51 -5.80 -4.14
C SER A 78 -5.89 -5.33 -3.69
N LEU A 79 -6.80 -5.04 -4.63
CA LEU A 79 -8.10 -4.46 -4.31
C LEU A 79 -8.92 -5.30 -3.32
N LYS A 80 -8.79 -6.63 -3.37
CA LYS A 80 -9.45 -7.56 -2.43
C LYS A 80 -9.08 -7.32 -0.95
N ASP A 81 -7.94 -6.70 -0.69
CA ASP A 81 -7.43 -6.43 0.65
C ASP A 81 -7.78 -5.01 1.13
N VAL A 82 -8.37 -4.17 0.27
CA VAL A 82 -8.82 -2.81 0.59
C VAL A 82 -10.20 -2.90 1.27
N PRO A 83 -10.40 -2.25 2.44
CA PRO A 83 -11.68 -2.29 3.13
C PRO A 83 -12.77 -1.56 2.33
N ALA A 84 -14.02 -1.99 2.49
CA ALA A 84 -15.16 -1.36 1.83
C ALA A 84 -15.41 0.08 2.32
N GLU A 85 -15.06 0.35 3.59
CA GLU A 85 -15.09 1.67 4.21
C GLU A 85 -13.66 2.17 4.32
N LEU A 86 -13.39 3.34 3.75
CA LEU A 86 -12.11 4.04 3.85
C LEU A 86 -12.24 5.21 4.83
N PRO A 87 -11.13 5.66 5.45
CA PRO A 87 -11.11 6.94 6.16
C PRO A 87 -11.55 8.10 5.24
N ASP A 88 -12.27 9.09 5.78
CA ASP A 88 -12.84 10.21 5.00
C ASP A 88 -11.80 10.99 4.17
N ASN A 89 -10.54 10.98 4.60
CA ASN A 89 -9.44 11.68 3.95
C ASN A 89 -8.70 10.83 2.89
N LEU A 90 -9.12 9.59 2.67
CA LEU A 90 -8.50 8.66 1.72
C LEU A 90 -9.53 8.16 0.70
N TYR A 91 -9.07 7.85 -0.50
CA TYR A 91 -9.91 7.33 -1.57
C TYR A 91 -9.11 6.42 -2.51
N ILE A 92 -9.82 5.56 -3.25
CA ILE A 92 -9.22 4.78 -4.33
C ILE A 92 -9.14 5.67 -5.57
N GLY A 93 -7.93 6.10 -5.93
CA GLY A 93 -7.74 6.97 -7.09
C GLY A 93 -7.75 6.24 -8.43
N ILE A 94 -7.30 4.98 -8.48
CA ILE A 94 -7.11 4.17 -9.70
C ILE A 94 -7.38 2.70 -9.38
N ILE A 95 -7.93 1.97 -10.38
CA ILE A 95 -8.07 0.50 -10.41
C ILE A 95 -7.42 -0.03 -11.68
#